data_AF-A0A8S0FKW0-F1
#
_entry.id   AF-A0A8S0FKW0-F1
#
_cell.length_a   1.000
_cell.length_b   1.000
_cell.length_c   1.000
_cell.angle_alpha   90.00
_cell.angle_beta   90.00
_cell.angle_gamma   90.00
#
_symmetry.space_group_name_H-M   'P 1'
#
loop_
_entity.id
_entity.type
_entity.pdbx_description
1 polymer ?
#
loop_
_entity_poly.entity_id
_entity_poly.type
_entity_poly.pdbx_seq_one_letter_code
_entity_poly.pdbx_strand_id
1 'polypeptide(L)'
;MQGNALTVLLSGKKYLLLQGPMGPFFSDVAEWLESLGRNAVNVVFNGGDRFYCRHRQYLAYYQTPKEFPGWLRDLHRQYDFDTILCFGDCRPLHKEAKRWAKSKGIRFLAFEEGYLRPQFITVEEGGVNASYSSLPRDPDFYRKLPDMPTPHVENLKPSTMKRIGHAMWYYLMGWHYRHEFPRYRHHKSFSPWYEARCWVRAYWRKQLYKVTQRKVLPRLMNELDQRYYLAVLQVYNDSQIRNHSSYNDVRDYINEVMYSFSRKAPKESYLVIKHHPMDRGHRLYRPLIKRLSKEYGLR
;
A
#
# COMPACT_ATOMS: atom_id res chain seq x y z
N MET A 1 -17.02 -23.13 -3.34
CA MET A 1 -16.93 -21.96 -4.23
C MET A 1 -15.48 -21.52 -4.28
N GLN A 2 -14.73 -21.87 -5.33
CA GLN A 2 -13.43 -21.22 -5.55
C GLN A 2 -13.73 -19.76 -5.88
N GLY A 3 -13.25 -18.83 -5.05
CA GLY A 3 -13.46 -17.40 -5.29
C GLY A 3 -12.87 -17.01 -6.64
N ASN A 4 -13.58 -16.17 -7.40
CA ASN A 4 -13.19 -15.68 -8.73
C ASN A 4 -11.69 -15.27 -8.78
N ALA A 5 -11.19 -14.63 -7.72
CA ALA A 5 -9.78 -14.24 -7.58
C ALA A 5 -8.77 -15.40 -7.67
N LEU A 6 -9.08 -16.56 -7.08
CA LEU A 6 -8.20 -17.74 -7.17
C LEU A 6 -8.24 -18.37 -8.56
N THR A 7 -9.41 -18.40 -9.20
CA THR A 7 -9.55 -18.87 -10.59
C THR A 7 -8.75 -17.97 -11.54
N VAL A 8 -8.86 -16.65 -11.37
CA VAL A 8 -8.06 -15.67 -12.11
C VAL A 8 -6.57 -15.88 -11.86
N LEU A 9 -6.14 -16.04 -10.61
CA LEU A 9 -4.74 -16.28 -10.28
C LEU A 9 -4.22 -17.59 -10.91
N LEU A 10 -4.99 -18.68 -10.84
CA LEU A 10 -4.56 -20.03 -11.22
C LEU A 10 -4.66 -20.36 -12.72
N SER A 11 -5.20 -19.45 -13.53
CA SER A 11 -5.34 -19.63 -14.98
C SER A 11 -4.03 -19.48 -15.76
N GLY A 12 -2.98 -18.90 -15.15
CA GLY A 12 -1.64 -18.90 -15.72
C GLY A 12 -0.91 -20.24 -15.52
N LYS A 13 0.12 -20.50 -16.33
CA LYS A 13 0.97 -21.70 -16.21
C LYS A 13 2.37 -21.36 -15.75
N LYS A 14 2.92 -20.26 -16.26
CA LYS A 14 4.29 -19.79 -15.99
C LYS A 14 4.27 -18.37 -15.44
N TYR A 15 4.72 -18.22 -14.20
CA TYR A 15 4.64 -16.99 -13.43
C TYR A 15 6.01 -16.36 -13.27
N LEU A 16 6.06 -15.04 -13.40
CA LEU A 16 7.17 -14.18 -13.00
C LEU A 16 6.75 -13.33 -11.81
N LEU A 17 7.30 -13.59 -10.64
CA LEU A 17 6.99 -12.86 -9.41
C LEU A 17 7.99 -11.71 -9.24
N LEU A 18 7.49 -10.47 -9.30
CA LEU A 18 8.28 -9.27 -9.05
C LEU A 18 8.41 -9.02 -7.54
N GLN A 19 8.44 -7.76 -7.12
CA GLN A 19 8.66 -7.41 -5.73
C GLN A 19 7.38 -7.63 -4.90
N GLY A 20 7.52 -8.40 -3.82
CA GLY A 20 6.47 -8.68 -2.85
C GLY A 20 6.35 -7.64 -1.73
N PRO A 21 5.52 -7.94 -0.71
CA PRO A 21 5.56 -7.26 0.58
C PRO A 21 6.82 -7.71 1.36
N MET A 22 7.16 -6.98 2.43
CA MET A 22 8.30 -7.32 3.28
C MET A 22 8.01 -8.61 4.05
N GLY A 23 8.61 -9.73 3.61
CA GLY A 23 8.42 -11.03 4.23
C GLY A 23 8.46 -12.19 3.22
N PRO A 24 8.14 -13.41 3.67
CA PRO A 24 8.22 -14.62 2.86
C PRO A 24 7.07 -14.77 1.85
N PHE A 25 6.03 -13.93 1.91
CA PHE A 25 4.78 -14.12 1.17
C PHE A 25 4.94 -14.49 -0.32
N PHE A 26 5.85 -13.84 -1.08
CA PHE A 26 6.06 -14.18 -2.49
C PHE A 26 6.91 -15.43 -2.71
N SER A 27 7.73 -15.82 -1.74
CA SER A 27 8.36 -17.15 -1.71
C SER A 27 7.27 -18.20 -1.52
N ASP A 28 6.41 -18.00 -0.52
CA ASP A 28 5.32 -18.93 -0.17
C ASP A 28 4.31 -19.07 -1.31
N VAL A 29 3.93 -17.97 -1.98
CA VAL A 29 3.05 -18.00 -3.16
C VAL A 29 3.70 -18.76 -4.31
N ALA A 30 5.00 -18.59 -4.54
CA ALA A 30 5.69 -19.31 -5.61
C ALA A 30 5.74 -20.82 -5.32
N GLU A 31 6.06 -21.22 -4.09
CA GLU A 31 6.03 -22.63 -3.65
C GLU A 31 4.62 -23.23 -3.77
N TRP A 32 3.60 -22.46 -3.37
CA TRP A 32 2.22 -22.88 -3.51
C TRP A 32 1.82 -23.07 -4.98
N LEU A 33 2.18 -22.14 -5.87
CA LEU A 33 1.94 -22.31 -7.32
C LEU A 33 2.67 -23.54 -7.88
N GLU A 34 3.90 -23.80 -7.45
CA GLU A 34 4.69 -24.98 -7.86
C GLU A 34 4.09 -26.29 -7.37
N SER A 35 3.60 -26.34 -6.13
CA SER A 35 2.88 -27.51 -5.61
C SER A 35 1.61 -27.84 -6.39
N LEU A 36 1.07 -26.85 -7.10
CA LEU A 36 -0.07 -27.00 -7.99
C LEU A 36 0.37 -27.32 -9.44
N GLY A 37 1.64 -27.55 -9.72
CA GLY A 37 2.16 -27.90 -11.05
C GLY A 37 2.33 -26.70 -11.99
N ARG A 38 2.45 -25.48 -11.47
CA ARG A 38 2.80 -24.27 -12.23
C ARG A 38 4.29 -23.98 -12.09
N ASN A 39 4.87 -23.22 -13.02
CA ASN A 39 6.25 -22.74 -12.87
C ASN A 39 6.24 -21.33 -12.29
N ALA A 40 7.07 -21.05 -11.28
CA ALA A 40 7.10 -19.74 -10.63
C ALA A 40 8.54 -19.29 -10.38
N VAL A 41 8.95 -18.18 -10.99
CA VAL A 41 10.30 -17.62 -10.82
C VAL A 41 10.23 -16.26 -10.14
N ASN A 42 10.97 -16.10 -9.06
CA ASN A 42 11.06 -14.85 -8.31
C ASN A 42 12.14 -13.93 -8.90
N VAL A 43 11.83 -12.63 -9.01
CA VAL A 43 12.77 -11.57 -9.37
C VAL A 43 13.12 -10.75 -8.15
N VAL A 44 14.42 -10.56 -7.95
CA VAL A 44 15.00 -9.95 -6.76
C VAL A 44 15.56 -8.59 -7.13
N PHE A 45 15.10 -7.54 -6.44
CA PHE A 45 15.52 -6.16 -6.72
C PHE A 45 16.42 -5.57 -5.64
N ASN A 46 16.49 -6.18 -4.46
CA ASN A 46 17.36 -5.76 -3.36
C ASN A 46 17.72 -6.92 -2.42
N GLY A 47 18.59 -6.62 -1.44
CA GLY A 47 19.04 -7.58 -0.43
C GLY A 47 17.96 -8.21 0.45
N GLY A 48 16.90 -7.46 0.75
CA GLY A 48 15.76 -7.98 1.51
C GLY A 48 15.00 -9.04 0.72
N ASP A 49 14.71 -8.75 -0.55
CA ASP A 49 14.09 -9.71 -1.47
C ASP A 49 14.99 -10.97 -1.60
N ARG A 50 16.31 -10.78 -1.70
CA ARG A 50 17.30 -11.87 -1.83
C ARG A 50 17.23 -12.78 -0.62
N PHE A 51 17.19 -12.20 0.58
CA PHE A 51 17.13 -12.96 1.81
C PHE A 51 15.86 -13.83 1.86
N TYR A 52 14.69 -13.29 1.53
CA TYR A 52 13.45 -14.06 1.56
C TYR A 52 13.35 -15.11 0.46
N CYS A 53 14.03 -14.93 -0.68
CA CYS A 53 14.08 -15.90 -1.77
C CYS A 53 15.29 -16.86 -1.70
N ARG A 54 16.11 -16.84 -0.63
CA ARG A 54 17.42 -17.53 -0.56
C ARG A 54 17.37 -19.05 -0.76
N HIS A 55 16.23 -19.68 -0.51
CA HIS A 55 16.03 -21.13 -0.65
C HIS A 55 15.37 -21.51 -1.97
N ARG A 56 15.16 -20.55 -2.88
CA ARG A 56 14.51 -20.73 -4.17
C ARG A 56 15.44 -20.35 -5.31
N GLN A 57 15.11 -20.83 -6.51
CA GLN A 57 15.70 -20.28 -7.73
C GLN A 57 15.11 -18.89 -7.98
N TYR A 58 15.98 -17.89 -8.05
CA TYR A 58 15.59 -16.50 -8.28
C TYR A 58 16.47 -15.83 -9.33
N LEU A 59 15.93 -14.79 -9.95
CA LEU A 59 16.62 -13.94 -10.92
C LEU A 59 16.90 -12.60 -10.28
N ALA A 60 18.17 -12.20 -10.21
CA ALA A 60 18.53 -10.89 -9.67
C ALA A 60 18.53 -9.82 -10.77
N TYR A 61 17.93 -8.67 -10.47
CA TYR A 61 17.91 -7.52 -11.36
C TYR A 61 18.70 -6.35 -10.76
N TYR A 62 19.75 -5.93 -11.48
CA TYR A 62 20.73 -4.95 -10.99
C TYR A 62 20.68 -3.59 -11.69
N GLN A 63 19.87 -3.47 -12.74
CA GLN A 63 19.83 -2.30 -13.63
C GLN A 63 18.74 -1.29 -13.23
N THR A 64 18.56 -0.23 -14.02
CA THR A 64 17.59 0.84 -13.73
C THR A 64 16.17 0.47 -14.16
N PRO A 65 15.11 1.14 -13.66
CA PRO A 65 13.76 0.89 -14.16
C PRO A 65 13.60 1.09 -15.68
N LYS A 66 14.38 1.98 -16.30
CA LYS A 66 14.32 2.23 -17.76
C LYS A 66 14.79 1.04 -18.58
N GLU A 67 15.77 0.29 -18.08
CA GLU A 67 16.34 -0.89 -18.75
C GLU A 67 15.46 -2.14 -18.54
N PHE A 68 14.50 -2.07 -17.62
CA PHE A 68 13.72 -3.23 -17.17
C PHE A 68 12.87 -3.88 -18.28
N PRO A 69 12.21 -3.13 -19.19
CA PRO A 69 11.50 -3.74 -20.32
C PRO A 69 12.41 -4.52 -21.27
N GLY A 70 13.66 -4.06 -21.46
CA GLY A 70 14.66 -4.77 -22.27
C GLY A 70 15.04 -6.10 -21.63
N TRP A 71 15.30 -6.08 -20.32
CA TRP A 71 15.57 -7.28 -19.54
C TRP A 71 14.37 -8.25 -19.54
N LEU A 72 13.14 -7.77 -19.40
CA LEU A 72 11.93 -8.60 -19.47
C LEU A 72 11.78 -9.27 -20.84
N ARG A 73 12.08 -8.55 -21.93
CA ARG A 73 12.07 -9.12 -23.29
C ARG A 73 13.07 -10.26 -23.42
N ASP A 74 14.29 -10.06 -22.95
CA ASP A 74 15.35 -11.06 -23.10
C ASP A 74 15.10 -12.26 -22.18
N LEU A 75 14.56 -12.03 -20.99
CA LEU A 75 14.09 -13.08 -20.09
C LEU A 75 12.94 -13.88 -20.72
N HIS A 76 11.94 -13.23 -21.32
CA HIS A 76 10.80 -13.89 -21.92
C HIS A 76 11.19 -14.84 -23.07
N ARG A 77 12.31 -14.57 -23.76
CA ARG A 77 12.87 -15.50 -24.77
C ARG A 77 13.42 -16.79 -24.15
N GLN A 78 13.90 -16.73 -22.92
CA GLN A 78 14.47 -17.88 -22.20
C GLN A 78 13.41 -18.61 -21.37
N TYR A 79 12.50 -17.84 -20.77
CA TYR A 79 11.40 -18.31 -19.94
C TYR A 79 10.12 -17.64 -20.42
N ASP A 80 9.37 -18.34 -21.27
CA ASP A 80 8.11 -17.88 -21.88
C ASP A 80 6.98 -17.84 -20.83
N PHE A 81 7.02 -16.83 -19.94
CA PHE A 81 6.04 -16.65 -18.88
C PHE A 81 4.78 -15.96 -19.40
N ASP A 82 3.61 -16.45 -18.95
CA ASP A 82 2.30 -15.93 -19.36
C ASP A 82 1.70 -14.93 -18.36
N THR A 83 2.22 -14.91 -17.12
CA THR A 83 1.66 -14.13 -16.03
C THR A 83 2.74 -13.47 -15.18
N ILE A 84 2.60 -12.16 -14.91
CA ILE A 84 3.43 -11.40 -13.98
C ILE A 84 2.66 -11.11 -12.69
N LEU A 85 3.25 -11.43 -11.55
CA LEU A 85 2.71 -11.09 -10.22
C LEU A 85 3.53 -9.97 -9.58
N CYS A 86 2.88 -8.99 -8.96
CA CYS A 86 3.56 -7.94 -8.19
C CYS A 86 2.76 -7.54 -6.95
N PHE A 87 3.39 -6.94 -5.93
CA PHE A 87 2.68 -6.36 -4.78
C PHE A 87 2.73 -4.83 -4.84
N GLY A 88 1.58 -4.22 -5.08
CA GLY A 88 1.42 -2.79 -5.35
C GLY A 88 1.95 -2.40 -6.72
N ASP A 89 1.11 -1.89 -7.61
CA ASP A 89 1.44 -1.62 -9.01
C ASP A 89 2.12 -0.25 -9.25
N CYS A 90 2.25 0.56 -8.21
CA CYS A 90 2.78 1.92 -8.30
C CYS A 90 4.31 2.02 -8.19
N ARG A 91 5.03 0.91 -7.95
CA ARG A 91 6.50 0.93 -7.86
C ARG A 91 7.11 1.15 -9.25
N PRO A 92 8.25 1.87 -9.39
CA PRO A 92 8.82 2.19 -10.71
C PRO A 92 9.02 0.97 -11.62
N LEU A 93 9.58 -0.11 -11.10
CA LEU A 93 9.79 -1.36 -11.84
C LEU A 93 8.46 -2.04 -12.23
N HIS A 94 7.46 -2.01 -11.35
CA HIS A 94 6.16 -2.62 -11.61
C HIS A 94 5.38 -1.84 -12.69
N LYS A 95 5.52 -0.50 -12.71
CA LYS A 95 4.94 0.35 -13.76
C LYS A 95 5.50 -0.01 -15.14
N GLU A 96 6.82 -0.15 -15.26
CA GLU A 96 7.44 -0.55 -16.53
C GLU A 96 7.08 -2.00 -16.91
N ALA A 97 7.03 -2.91 -15.94
CA ALA A 97 6.58 -4.29 -16.17
C ALA A 97 5.16 -4.35 -16.72
N LYS A 98 4.24 -3.57 -16.13
CA LYS A 98 2.84 -3.49 -16.53
C LYS A 98 2.69 -2.97 -17.96
N ARG A 99 3.40 -1.89 -18.32
CA ARG A 99 3.40 -1.34 -19.68
C ARG A 99 3.90 -2.37 -20.69
N TRP A 100 5.01 -3.03 -20.37
CA TRP A 100 5.59 -4.04 -21.23
C TRP A 100 4.66 -5.25 -21.38
N ALA A 101 4.10 -5.77 -20.28
CA ALA A 101 3.16 -6.90 -20.29
C ALA A 101 1.93 -6.61 -21.14
N LYS A 102 1.34 -5.41 -21.00
CA LYS A 102 0.22 -4.95 -21.84
C LYS A 102 0.57 -4.95 -23.33
N SER A 103 1.77 -4.53 -23.71
CA SER A 103 2.21 -4.53 -25.11
C SER A 103 2.44 -5.92 -25.71
N LYS A 104 2.55 -6.95 -24.86
CA LYS A 104 2.81 -8.34 -25.25
C LYS A 104 1.62 -9.27 -25.04
N GLY A 105 0.49 -8.75 -24.52
CA GLY A 105 -0.66 -9.59 -24.16
C GLY A 105 -0.38 -10.52 -22.98
N ILE A 106 0.64 -10.23 -22.17
CA ILE A 106 0.98 -11.00 -20.97
C ILE A 106 0.11 -10.51 -19.81
N ARG A 107 -0.36 -11.46 -19.01
CA ARG A 107 -1.24 -11.16 -17.87
C ARG A 107 -0.46 -10.47 -16.77
N PHE A 108 -1.07 -9.46 -16.16
CA PHE A 108 -0.45 -8.71 -15.06
C PHE A 108 -1.41 -8.68 -13.88
N LEU A 109 -1.03 -9.36 -12.80
CA LEU A 109 -1.79 -9.42 -11.56
C LEU A 109 -1.06 -8.62 -10.48
N ALA A 110 -1.80 -7.75 -9.81
CA ALA A 110 -1.28 -6.99 -8.69
C ALA A 110 -1.97 -7.42 -7.40
N PHE A 111 -1.15 -7.80 -6.41
CA PHE A 111 -1.56 -7.97 -5.04
C PHE A 111 -1.53 -6.63 -4.31
N GLU A 112 -2.41 -6.47 -3.33
CA GLU A 112 -2.35 -5.37 -2.36
C GLU A 112 -2.89 -5.84 -1.00
N GLU A 113 -2.61 -5.08 0.06
CA GLU A 113 -3.31 -5.29 1.32
C GLU A 113 -4.84 -5.20 1.08
N GLY A 114 -5.61 -6.12 1.67
CA GLY A 114 -7.04 -6.21 1.38
C GLY A 114 -7.81 -4.94 1.77
N TYR A 115 -8.94 -4.69 1.09
CA TYR A 115 -9.86 -3.59 1.43
C TYR A 115 -10.39 -3.72 2.86
N LEU A 116 -10.63 -4.96 3.32
CA LEU A 116 -11.04 -5.29 4.68
C LEU A 116 -9.92 -6.07 5.37
N ARG A 117 -9.30 -5.44 6.37
CA ARG A 117 -8.15 -5.98 7.09
C ARG A 117 -8.55 -6.37 8.51
N PRO A 118 -7.87 -7.35 9.12
CA PRO A 118 -6.69 -8.10 8.63
C PRO A 118 -6.96 -9.34 7.76
N GLN A 119 -8.22 -9.70 7.50
CA GLN A 119 -8.56 -11.05 7.04
C GLN A 119 -8.39 -11.28 5.53
N PHE A 120 -8.37 -10.22 4.72
CA PHE A 120 -8.32 -10.35 3.26
C PHE A 120 -7.04 -9.78 2.67
N ILE A 121 -6.68 -10.34 1.51
CA ILE A 121 -5.69 -9.82 0.57
C ILE A 121 -6.38 -9.64 -0.78
N THR A 122 -6.06 -8.58 -1.49
CA THR A 122 -6.63 -8.31 -2.82
C THR A 122 -5.66 -8.82 -3.88
N VAL A 123 -6.19 -9.45 -4.94
CA VAL A 123 -5.47 -9.72 -6.19
C VAL A 123 -6.37 -9.35 -7.35
N GLU A 124 -5.89 -8.48 -8.24
CA GLU A 124 -6.65 -7.99 -9.38
C GLU A 124 -5.81 -8.04 -10.66
N GLU A 125 -6.46 -8.36 -11.78
CA GLU A 125 -5.87 -8.33 -13.12
C GLU A 125 -5.90 -6.89 -13.66
N GLY A 126 -4.79 -6.44 -14.23
CA GLY A 126 -4.65 -5.09 -14.78
C GLY A 126 -4.25 -4.01 -13.76
N GLY A 127 -4.19 -4.32 -12.46
CA GLY A 127 -3.71 -3.42 -11.40
C GLY A 127 -4.70 -3.26 -10.25
N VAL A 128 -4.30 -2.51 -9.23
CA VAL A 128 -5.05 -2.35 -7.96
C VAL A 128 -5.30 -0.88 -7.67
N ASN A 129 -6.23 -0.60 -6.74
CA ASN A 129 -6.60 0.73 -6.29
C ASN A 129 -7.22 1.63 -7.38
N ALA A 130 -7.35 2.94 -7.12
CA ALA A 130 -8.29 3.80 -7.84
C ALA A 130 -8.06 3.92 -9.35
N SER A 131 -6.80 3.94 -9.83
CA SER A 131 -6.52 4.16 -11.27
C SER A 131 -6.54 2.89 -12.10
N TYR A 132 -6.47 1.72 -11.49
CA TYR A 132 -6.20 0.48 -12.21
C TYR A 132 -7.06 -0.72 -11.79
N SER A 133 -7.81 -0.61 -10.70
CA SER A 133 -8.81 -1.60 -10.34
C SER A 133 -9.91 -1.65 -11.41
N SER A 134 -10.38 -2.87 -11.66
CA SER A 134 -11.50 -3.15 -12.57
C SER A 134 -12.87 -2.98 -11.92
N LEU A 135 -12.90 -2.65 -10.62
CA LEU A 135 -14.14 -2.46 -9.87
C LEU A 135 -14.98 -1.33 -10.47
N PRO A 136 -16.30 -1.54 -10.65
CA PRO A 136 -17.20 -0.49 -11.14
C PRO A 136 -17.13 0.76 -10.27
N ARG A 137 -17.02 1.93 -10.89
CA ARG A 137 -16.99 3.22 -10.16
C ARG A 137 -18.37 3.77 -9.89
N ASP A 138 -19.37 3.26 -10.60
CA ASP A 138 -20.75 3.69 -10.46
C ASP A 138 -21.36 3.09 -9.18
N PRO A 139 -21.79 3.89 -8.20
CA PRO A 139 -22.44 3.38 -7.01
C PRO A 139 -23.74 2.63 -7.31
N ASP A 140 -24.44 2.95 -8.41
CA ASP A 140 -25.69 2.27 -8.78
C ASP A 140 -25.47 0.82 -9.18
N PHE A 141 -24.28 0.47 -9.67
CA PHE A 141 -23.90 -0.93 -9.87
C PHE A 141 -24.05 -1.72 -8.56
N TYR A 142 -23.48 -1.19 -7.46
CA TYR A 142 -23.49 -1.88 -6.17
C TYR A 142 -24.87 -1.88 -5.51
N ARG A 143 -25.65 -0.81 -5.67
CA ARG A 143 -27.02 -0.73 -5.13
C ARG A 143 -27.98 -1.73 -5.76
N LYS A 144 -27.71 -2.16 -7.00
CA LYS A 144 -28.51 -3.15 -7.74
C LYS A 144 -28.09 -4.59 -7.45
N LEU A 145 -26.97 -4.81 -6.77
CA LEU A 145 -26.55 -6.15 -6.41
C LEU A 145 -27.52 -6.73 -5.37
N PRO A 146 -27.83 -8.04 -5.44
CA PRO A 146 -28.64 -8.68 -4.42
C PRO A 146 -27.88 -8.71 -3.09
N ASP A 147 -28.63 -8.69 -1.98
CA ASP A 147 -28.05 -8.91 -0.66
C ASP A 147 -27.39 -10.28 -0.63
N MET A 148 -26.10 -10.29 -0.32
CA MET A 148 -25.33 -11.51 -0.17
C MET A 148 -25.17 -11.85 1.32
N PRO A 149 -25.24 -13.14 1.69
CA PRO A 149 -24.93 -13.54 3.06
C PRO A 149 -23.50 -13.12 3.40
N THR A 150 -23.31 -12.63 4.63
CA THR A 150 -21.97 -12.25 5.09
C THR A 150 -21.09 -13.50 5.06
N PRO A 151 -19.97 -13.49 4.33
CA PRO A 151 -19.10 -14.66 4.27
C PRO A 151 -18.58 -14.98 5.67
N HIS A 152 -18.47 -16.26 6.00
CA HIS A 152 -17.79 -16.65 7.22
C HIS A 152 -16.32 -16.28 7.08
N VAL A 153 -15.84 -15.40 7.95
CA VAL A 153 -14.44 -14.94 7.94
C VAL A 153 -13.76 -15.44 9.20
N GLU A 154 -12.68 -16.20 9.02
CA GLU A 154 -11.84 -16.59 10.13
C GLU A 154 -11.21 -15.37 10.81
N ASN A 155 -11.25 -15.35 12.14
CA ASN A 155 -10.72 -14.23 12.90
C ASN A 155 -9.20 -14.29 13.00
N LEU A 156 -8.52 -13.79 11.97
CA LEU A 156 -7.06 -13.68 11.97
C LEU A 156 -6.61 -12.51 12.87
N LYS A 157 -5.88 -12.81 13.95
CA LYS A 157 -5.24 -11.78 14.77
C LYS A 157 -3.94 -11.31 14.09
N PRO A 158 -3.81 -10.01 13.76
CA PRO A 158 -2.62 -9.51 13.09
C PRO A 158 -1.44 -9.51 14.06
N SER A 159 -0.40 -10.28 13.75
CA SER A 159 0.80 -10.31 14.58
C SER A 159 1.70 -9.10 14.28
N THR A 160 1.50 -8.03 15.06
CA THR A 160 2.30 -6.80 14.94
C THR A 160 3.79 -7.07 15.12
N MET A 161 4.16 -7.98 16.04
CA MET A 161 5.56 -8.32 16.31
C MET A 161 6.22 -9.06 15.14
N LYS A 162 5.53 -10.04 14.52
CA LYS A 162 6.04 -10.69 13.31
C LYS A 162 6.26 -9.67 12.19
N ARG A 163 5.30 -8.76 11.97
CA ARG A 163 5.44 -7.71 10.95
C ARG A 163 6.65 -6.81 11.21
N ILE A 164 6.88 -6.40 12.45
CA ILE A 164 8.04 -5.60 12.84
C ILE A 164 9.33 -6.39 12.60
N GLY A 165 9.40 -7.65 13.03
CA GLY A 165 10.57 -8.50 12.84
C GLY A 165 10.92 -8.70 11.36
N HIS A 166 9.93 -9.02 10.52
CA HIS A 166 10.12 -9.13 9.08
C HIS A 166 10.57 -7.82 8.44
N ALA A 167 9.96 -6.69 8.82
CA ALA A 167 10.39 -5.38 8.32
C ALA A 167 11.83 -5.06 8.73
N MET A 168 12.18 -5.23 10.01
CA MET A 168 13.53 -5.00 10.53
C MET A 168 14.56 -5.85 9.78
N TRP A 169 14.28 -7.14 9.62
CA TRP A 169 15.19 -8.05 8.94
C TRP A 169 15.30 -7.75 7.45
N TYR A 170 14.19 -7.44 6.78
CA TYR A 170 14.18 -7.00 5.38
C TYR A 170 15.08 -5.78 5.17
N TYR A 171 14.97 -4.76 6.03
CA TYR A 171 15.80 -3.57 5.96
C TYR A 171 17.25 -3.84 6.29
N LEU A 172 17.53 -4.68 7.30
CA LEU A 172 18.89 -5.07 7.66
C LEU A 172 19.60 -5.78 6.51
N MET A 173 18.94 -6.76 5.90
CA MET A 173 19.47 -7.49 4.74
C MET A 173 19.57 -6.59 3.50
N GLY A 174 18.60 -5.70 3.29
CA GLY A 174 18.66 -4.68 2.25
C GLY A 174 19.85 -3.73 2.40
N TRP A 175 20.21 -3.37 3.64
CA TRP A 175 21.39 -2.56 3.93
C TRP A 175 22.69 -3.36 3.79
N HIS A 176 22.72 -4.61 4.28
CA HIS A 176 23.91 -5.48 4.19
C HIS A 176 24.31 -5.75 2.73
N TYR A 177 23.35 -6.10 1.86
CA TYR A 177 23.59 -6.37 0.44
C TYR A 177 23.44 -5.13 -0.45
N ARG A 178 23.45 -3.92 0.10
CA ARG A 178 23.27 -2.68 -0.68
C ARG A 178 24.29 -2.52 -1.82
N HIS A 179 25.50 -3.05 -1.63
CA HIS A 179 26.61 -2.95 -2.57
C HIS A 179 26.38 -3.79 -3.82
N GLU A 180 25.61 -4.88 -3.72
CA GLU A 180 25.26 -5.72 -4.85
C GLU A 180 24.16 -5.11 -5.72
N PHE A 181 23.31 -4.25 -5.15
CA PHE A 181 22.20 -3.58 -5.83
C PHE A 181 22.38 -2.05 -5.90
N PRO A 182 23.49 -1.54 -6.47
CA PRO A 182 23.84 -0.12 -6.35
C PRO A 182 22.88 0.82 -7.09
N ARG A 183 22.23 0.34 -8.15
CA ARG A 183 21.27 1.11 -8.96
C ARG A 183 19.83 1.02 -8.45
N TYR A 184 19.56 0.15 -7.47
CA TYR A 184 18.23 0.02 -6.91
C TYR A 184 17.88 1.23 -6.04
N ARG A 185 16.75 1.86 -6.36
CA ARG A 185 16.15 2.91 -5.51
C ARG A 185 14.87 2.35 -4.91
N HIS A 186 14.88 2.19 -3.60
CA HIS A 186 13.67 1.75 -2.89
C HIS A 186 12.58 2.81 -3.00
N HIS A 187 11.33 2.36 -3.11
CA HIS A 187 10.17 3.24 -3.25
C HIS A 187 9.85 4.03 -1.97
N LYS A 188 10.43 3.64 -0.82
CA LYS A 188 10.38 4.35 0.47
C LYS A 188 11.78 4.83 0.87
N SER A 189 11.84 5.89 1.69
CA SER A 189 13.09 6.40 2.25
C SER A 189 13.80 5.30 3.07
N PHE A 190 15.02 4.97 2.69
CA PHE A 190 15.77 3.81 3.22
C PHE A 190 16.75 4.20 4.34
N SER A 191 16.47 5.27 5.10
CA SER A 191 17.34 5.70 6.20
C SER A 191 16.86 5.06 7.52
N PRO A 192 17.54 4.04 8.06
CA PRO A 192 17.11 3.36 9.28
C PRO A 192 17.10 4.31 10.48
N TRP A 193 18.06 5.24 10.54
CA TRP A 193 18.14 6.25 11.60
C TRP A 193 16.97 7.25 11.57
N TYR A 194 16.59 7.71 10.37
CA TYR A 194 15.44 8.60 10.23
C TYR A 194 14.14 7.90 10.66
N GLU A 195 13.94 6.67 10.21
CA GLU A 195 12.77 5.86 10.56
C GLU A 195 12.73 5.57 12.07
N ALA A 196 13.85 5.13 12.67
CA ALA A 196 13.94 4.89 14.12
C ALA A 196 13.56 6.14 14.93
N ARG A 197 14.11 7.30 14.57
CA ARG A 197 13.75 8.59 15.20
C ARG A 197 12.27 8.93 15.04
N CYS A 198 11.69 8.66 13.88
CA CYS A 198 10.26 8.89 13.63
C CYS A 198 9.39 7.95 14.49
N TRP A 199 9.77 6.68 14.63
CA TRP A 199 9.06 5.70 15.48
C TRP A 199 9.14 6.04 16.96
N VAL A 200 10.32 6.42 17.47
CA VAL A 200 10.49 6.90 18.85
C VAL A 200 9.60 8.13 19.09
N ARG A 201 9.62 9.09 18.17
CA ARG A 201 8.76 10.28 18.21
C ARG A 201 7.27 9.91 18.17
N ALA A 202 6.88 8.93 17.36
CA ALA A 202 5.50 8.44 17.27
C ALA A 202 5.06 7.80 18.59
N TYR A 203 5.94 7.04 19.25
CA TYR A 203 5.67 6.43 20.55
C TYR A 203 5.44 7.49 21.62
N TRP A 204 6.36 8.45 21.76
CA TRP A 204 6.21 9.55 22.72
C TRP A 204 4.92 10.35 22.49
N ARG A 205 4.65 10.73 21.24
CA ARG A 205 3.40 11.43 20.88
C ARG A 205 2.16 10.59 21.18
N LYS A 206 2.21 9.27 21.04
CA LYS A 206 1.09 8.38 21.39
C LYS A 206 0.77 8.49 22.89
N GLN A 207 1.79 8.44 23.74
CA GLN A 207 1.61 8.56 25.20
C GLN A 207 1.09 9.94 25.58
N LEU A 208 1.67 11.00 25.01
CA LEU A 208 1.20 12.37 25.21
C LEU A 208 -0.27 12.56 24.78
N TYR A 209 -0.66 12.02 23.62
CA TYR A 209 -2.02 12.14 23.10
C TYR A 209 -3.03 11.30 23.87
N LYS A 210 -2.62 10.18 24.47
CA LYS A 210 -3.47 9.40 25.39
C LYS A 210 -3.96 10.27 26.55
N VAL A 211 -3.13 11.18 27.06
CA VAL A 211 -3.50 12.09 28.15
C VAL A 211 -4.20 13.35 27.61
N THR A 212 -3.59 14.03 26.64
CA THR A 212 -4.05 15.33 26.14
C THR A 212 -5.34 15.26 25.31
N GLN A 213 -5.65 14.12 24.70
CA GLN A 213 -6.82 13.93 23.83
C GLN A 213 -7.88 12.98 24.43
N ARG A 214 -7.74 12.58 25.70
CA ARG A 214 -8.65 11.62 26.36
C ARG A 214 -10.13 12.03 26.31
N LYS A 215 -10.41 13.33 26.32
CA LYS A 215 -11.78 13.89 26.30
C LYS A 215 -12.33 14.09 24.89
N VAL A 216 -11.52 13.91 23.83
CA VAL A 216 -11.97 14.17 22.46
C VAL A 216 -13.07 13.21 22.04
N LEU A 217 -12.89 11.90 22.27
CA LEU A 217 -13.89 10.91 21.86
C LEU A 217 -15.22 11.08 22.63
N PRO A 218 -15.24 11.21 23.97
CA PRO A 218 -16.47 11.52 24.69
C PRO A 218 -17.14 12.82 24.23
N ARG A 219 -16.37 13.86 23.91
CA ARG A 219 -16.91 15.12 23.41
C ARG A 219 -17.56 14.96 22.03
N LEU A 220 -16.97 14.17 21.15
CA LEU A 220 -17.53 13.87 19.83
C LEU A 220 -18.81 13.06 19.91
N MET A 221 -18.86 12.06 20.80
CA MET A 221 -20.02 11.17 20.94
C MET A 221 -21.19 11.79 21.73
N ASN A 222 -20.94 12.85 22.51
CA ASN A 222 -21.97 13.52 23.32
C ASN A 222 -22.21 14.95 22.83
N GLU A 223 -21.36 15.90 23.25
CA GLU A 223 -21.56 17.34 23.01
C GLU A 223 -21.69 17.71 21.52
N LEU A 224 -20.93 17.04 20.66
CA LEU A 224 -20.84 17.35 19.24
C LEU A 224 -21.57 16.32 18.37
N ASP A 225 -22.38 15.42 18.95
CA ASP A 225 -23.05 14.39 18.16
C ASP A 225 -23.88 15.01 17.02
N GLN A 226 -23.73 14.46 15.82
CA GLN A 226 -24.28 14.98 14.55
C GLN A 226 -23.91 16.44 14.20
N ARG A 227 -23.02 17.09 14.96
CA ARG A 227 -22.57 18.48 14.74
C ARG A 227 -21.14 18.57 14.24
N TYR A 228 -20.56 17.47 13.76
CA TYR A 228 -19.21 17.49 13.20
C TYR A 228 -19.08 16.76 11.86
N TYR A 229 -18.13 17.22 11.07
CA TYR A 229 -17.66 16.57 9.85
C TYR A 229 -16.29 15.97 10.11
N LEU A 230 -16.10 14.69 9.77
CA LEU A 230 -14.86 13.96 10.01
C LEU A 230 -14.01 13.90 8.74
N ALA A 231 -12.83 14.51 8.79
CA ALA A 231 -11.80 14.38 7.75
C ALA A 231 -10.70 13.42 8.22
N VAL A 232 -10.61 12.24 7.61
CA VAL A 232 -9.58 11.24 7.94
C VAL A 232 -8.36 11.46 7.05
N LEU A 233 -7.19 11.66 7.66
CA LEU A 233 -5.93 11.84 6.91
C LEU A 233 -5.28 10.49 6.60
N GLN A 234 -4.69 10.37 5.40
CA GLN A 234 -3.87 9.25 4.98
C GLN A 234 -2.38 9.48 5.29
N VAL A 235 -1.53 8.48 5.01
CA VAL A 235 -0.08 8.57 5.20
C VAL A 235 0.52 9.50 4.14
N TYR A 236 1.47 10.36 4.52
CA TYR A 236 2.05 11.36 3.60
C TYR A 236 2.73 10.79 2.35
N ASN A 237 3.18 9.53 2.40
CA ASN A 237 3.86 8.86 1.30
C ASN A 237 3.01 7.75 0.65
N ASP A 238 1.71 7.74 0.92
CA ASP A 238 0.76 6.81 0.33
C ASP A 238 0.68 7.01 -1.20
N SER A 239 0.69 5.91 -1.96
CA SER A 239 0.46 5.94 -3.39
C SER A 239 -0.96 6.40 -3.75
N GLN A 240 -1.95 6.23 -2.85
CA GLN A 240 -3.29 6.76 -3.06
C GLN A 240 -3.28 8.28 -3.22
N ILE A 241 -2.53 8.98 -2.37
CA ILE A 241 -2.37 10.43 -2.50
C ILE A 241 -1.50 10.75 -3.71
N ARG A 242 -0.31 10.16 -3.82
CA ARG A 242 0.69 10.58 -4.81
C ARG A 242 0.40 10.20 -6.26
N ASN A 243 -0.36 9.12 -6.49
CA ASN A 243 -0.54 8.55 -7.83
C ASN A 243 -2.02 8.44 -8.22
N HIS A 244 -2.94 8.40 -7.26
CA HIS A 244 -4.36 8.15 -7.49
C HIS A 244 -5.25 9.35 -7.09
N SER A 245 -4.66 10.48 -6.72
CA SER A 245 -5.39 11.70 -6.41
C SER A 245 -4.82 12.89 -7.18
N SER A 246 -5.57 13.99 -7.25
CA SER A 246 -5.11 15.28 -7.77
C SER A 246 -4.15 16.01 -6.81
N TYR A 247 -3.95 15.49 -5.60
CA TYR A 247 -3.14 16.12 -4.57
C TYR A 247 -1.66 15.72 -4.69
N ASN A 248 -0.77 16.68 -4.50
CA ASN A 248 0.67 16.39 -4.40
C ASN A 248 1.05 15.97 -2.98
N ASP A 249 0.34 16.50 -1.98
CA ASP A 249 0.57 16.24 -0.56
C ASP A 249 -0.76 16.26 0.22
N VAL A 250 -0.80 15.53 1.35
CA VAL A 250 -1.93 15.55 2.29
C VAL A 250 -2.24 16.98 2.78
N ARG A 251 -1.25 17.88 2.77
CA ARG A 251 -1.42 19.31 3.06
C ARG A 251 -2.37 20.02 2.10
N ASP A 252 -2.37 19.63 0.82
CA ASP A 252 -3.25 20.20 -0.19
C ASP A 252 -4.71 19.79 0.09
N TYR A 253 -4.91 18.51 0.43
CA TYR A 253 -6.20 17.99 0.88
C TYR A 253 -6.71 18.69 2.15
N ILE A 254 -5.84 18.90 3.16
CA ILE A 254 -6.22 19.66 4.37
C ILE A 254 -6.66 21.07 4.00
N ASN A 255 -5.95 21.73 3.09
CA ASN A 255 -6.29 23.06 2.63
C ASN A 255 -7.67 23.10 1.97
N GLU A 256 -7.92 22.21 1.01
CA GLU A 256 -9.19 22.14 0.29
C GLU A 256 -10.38 21.85 1.21
N VAL A 257 -10.23 20.89 2.13
CA VAL A 257 -11.27 20.55 3.11
C VAL A 257 -11.57 21.73 4.02
N MET A 258 -10.56 22.38 4.58
CA MET A 258 -10.75 23.53 5.47
C MET A 258 -11.36 24.73 4.74
N TYR A 259 -10.92 24.99 3.51
CA TYR A 259 -11.49 26.04 2.67
C TYR A 259 -12.96 25.76 2.37
N SER A 260 -13.29 24.57 1.87
CA SER A 260 -14.66 24.16 1.57
C SER A 260 -15.56 24.23 2.82
N PHE A 261 -15.07 23.74 3.96
CA PHE A 261 -15.77 23.80 5.24
C PHE A 261 -16.08 25.24 5.64
N SER A 262 -15.11 26.15 5.57
CA SER A 262 -15.31 27.57 5.93
C SER A 262 -16.38 28.28 5.10
N ARG A 263 -16.59 27.84 3.85
CA ARG A 263 -17.50 28.48 2.90
C ARG A 263 -18.90 27.87 2.91
N LYS A 264 -19.02 26.58 3.24
CA LYS A 264 -20.25 25.80 3.01
C LYS A 264 -20.85 25.18 4.27
N ALA A 265 -20.07 24.97 5.33
CA ALA A 265 -20.57 24.30 6.52
C ALA A 265 -21.46 25.24 7.36
N PRO A 266 -22.47 24.70 8.06
CA PRO A 266 -23.23 25.47 9.05
C PRO A 266 -22.31 26.05 10.14
N LYS A 267 -22.63 27.25 10.64
CA LYS A 267 -21.80 27.97 11.63
C LYS A 267 -21.60 27.21 12.94
N GLU A 268 -22.57 26.39 13.33
CA GLU A 268 -22.56 25.59 14.55
C GLU A 268 -21.91 24.22 14.38
N SER A 269 -21.38 23.91 13.19
CA SER A 269 -20.72 22.65 12.90
C SER A 269 -19.21 22.71 13.16
N TYR A 270 -18.64 21.56 13.48
CA TYR A 270 -17.22 21.40 13.77
C TYR A 270 -16.52 20.56 12.71
N LEU A 271 -15.28 20.93 12.36
CA LEU A 271 -14.43 20.09 11.52
C LEU A 271 -13.45 19.28 12.39
N VAL A 272 -13.52 17.97 12.29
CA VAL A 272 -12.68 17.05 13.05
C VAL A 272 -11.68 16.40 12.11
N ILE A 273 -10.40 16.71 12.29
CA ILE A 273 -9.32 16.15 11.46
C ILE A 273 -8.65 15.00 12.21
N LYS A 274 -8.85 13.78 11.71
CA LYS A 274 -8.26 12.57 12.28
C LYS A 274 -6.90 12.27 11.65
N HIS A 275 -5.83 12.55 12.40
CA HIS A 275 -4.46 12.27 11.97
C HIS A 275 -4.17 10.76 11.90
N HIS A 276 -3.49 10.33 10.82
CA HIS A 276 -3.11 8.93 10.62
C HIS A 276 -2.10 8.46 11.70
N PRO A 277 -2.27 7.28 12.31
CA PRO A 277 -1.36 6.78 13.34
C PRO A 277 0.09 6.63 12.88
N MET A 278 0.32 6.22 11.63
CA MET A 278 1.67 6.08 11.08
C MET A 278 2.32 7.43 10.80
N ASP A 279 1.57 8.47 10.41
CA ASP A 279 2.12 9.81 10.18
C ASP A 279 2.51 10.54 11.47
N ARG A 280 2.02 10.08 12.62
CA ARG A 280 2.29 10.67 13.94
C ARG A 280 3.79 10.93 14.16
N GLY A 281 4.64 10.02 13.67
CA GLY A 281 6.08 10.11 13.78
C GLY A 281 6.75 10.93 12.70
N HIS A 282 6.11 11.19 11.56
CA HIS A 282 6.74 11.78 10.37
C HIS A 282 6.32 13.23 10.15
N ARG A 283 5.02 13.51 10.27
CA ARG A 283 4.42 14.80 9.98
C ARG A 283 3.73 15.36 11.22
N LEU A 284 3.64 16.68 11.26
CA LEU A 284 2.88 17.41 12.27
C LEU A 284 2.07 18.48 11.55
N TYR A 285 0.79 18.19 11.31
CA TYR A 285 -0.10 19.10 10.59
C TYR A 285 -0.66 20.24 11.48
N ARG A 286 -0.44 20.20 12.80
CA ARG A 286 -0.97 21.20 13.75
C ARG A 286 -0.61 22.65 13.37
N PRO A 287 0.64 23.00 13.02
CA PRO A 287 0.97 24.37 12.60
C PRO A 287 0.23 24.80 11.34
N LEU A 288 0.12 23.91 10.35
CA LEU A 288 -0.63 24.16 9.12
C LEU A 288 -2.11 24.40 9.41
N ILE A 289 -2.74 23.49 10.17
CA ILE A 289 -4.16 23.61 10.54
C ILE A 289 -4.38 24.92 11.29
N LYS A 290 -3.53 25.29 12.27
CA LYS A 290 -3.65 26.57 12.98
C LYS A 290 -3.55 27.78 12.06
N ARG A 291 -2.66 27.74 11.07
CA ARG A 291 -2.50 28.83 10.09
C ARG A 291 -3.77 28.95 9.23
N LEU A 292 -4.23 27.84 8.66
CA LEU A 292 -5.43 27.78 7.82
C LEU A 292 -6.70 28.15 8.60
N SER A 293 -6.79 27.77 9.88
CA SER A 293 -7.90 28.17 10.75
C SER A 293 -7.98 29.68 10.87
N LYS A 294 -6.83 30.36 11.06
CA LYS A 294 -6.80 31.83 11.11
C LYS A 294 -7.13 32.45 9.76
N GLU A 295 -6.57 31.91 8.68
CA GLU A 295 -6.75 32.39 7.31
C GLU A 295 -8.21 32.30 6.85
N TYR A 296 -8.90 31.20 7.19
CA TYR A 296 -10.29 30.96 6.80
C TYR A 296 -11.31 31.31 7.88
N GLY A 297 -10.89 31.93 9.00
CA GLY A 297 -11.78 32.34 10.08
C GLY A 297 -12.45 31.20 10.86
N LEU A 298 -11.86 30.00 10.84
CA LEU A 298 -12.33 28.83 11.58
C LEU A 298 -11.83 28.90 13.03
N ARG A 299 -12.74 28.67 13.99
CA ARG A 299 -12.44 28.63 15.43
C ARG A 299 -12.26 27.20 15.94
#